data_AF-A0A4R1QPV7-F1
#
_entry.id   AF-A0A4R1QPV7-F1
#
_cell.length_a   1.000
_cell.length_b   1.000
_cell.length_c   1.000
_cell.angle_alpha   90.00
_cell.angle_beta   90.00
_cell.angle_gamma   90.00
#
_symmetry.space_group_name_H-M   'P 1'
#
loop_
_entity.id
_entity.type
_entity.pdbx_description
1 polymer ?
#
loop_
_entity_poly.entity_id
_entity_poly.type
_entity_poly.pdbx_seq_one_letter_code
_entity_poly.pdbx_strand_id
1 'polypeptide(L)'
;MCRERIVYSNNINDSDHLFRYMSLAQFISIIENQKLYLKKVKLWDDPWEAPDDQLPLMGKGGNPIFTESLLASSTVGQCWTCEKDSDAMWRIYSPDCQGVMIETVVKNFTSIENLRHASLAKVIYYNKSNYIEKRYEIANNHSYTFAGDMALKREAFKHENEVRLLVCLQDYHELGDIWEIPVVGFNIDPKQFITSITFDPRAEDWFVETMKKYCMSKQLNCPTEKSTLYTKDLFESTSIIRKYETVKK
;
A
#
# COMPACT_ATOMS: atom_id res chain seq x y z
N MET A 1 14.96 -13.45 23.62
CA MET A 1 13.59 -13.10 23.20
C MET A 1 13.56 -13.13 21.68
N CYS A 2 12.68 -13.94 21.09
CA CYS A 2 12.46 -13.92 19.64
C CYS A 2 11.90 -12.53 19.31
N ARG A 3 12.69 -11.64 18.72
CA ARG A 3 12.17 -10.34 18.26
C ARG A 3 11.12 -10.63 17.19
N GLU A 4 9.94 -10.02 17.31
CA GLU A 4 8.90 -10.12 16.28
C GLU A 4 9.48 -9.70 14.93
N ARG A 5 9.21 -10.50 13.89
CA ARG A 5 9.74 -10.26 12.53
C ARG A 5 9.14 -9.01 11.89
N ILE A 6 7.93 -8.65 12.31
CA ILE A 6 7.14 -7.51 11.84
C ILE A 6 6.47 -6.84 13.04
N VAL A 7 6.51 -5.51 13.08
CA VAL A 7 5.85 -4.67 14.09
C VAL A 7 4.67 -3.95 13.46
N TYR A 8 3.49 -4.04 14.09
CA TYR A 8 2.28 -3.38 13.62
C TYR A 8 2.07 -2.05 14.34
N SER A 9 1.66 -1.01 13.62
CA SER A 9 1.18 0.20 14.27
C SER A 9 -0.09 -0.10 15.07
N ASN A 10 -0.26 0.55 16.22
CA ASN A 10 -1.33 0.25 17.19
C ASN A 10 -2.77 0.56 16.72
N ASN A 11 -2.91 1.06 15.50
CA ASN A 11 -4.17 1.44 14.85
C ASN A 11 -4.51 0.52 13.66
N ILE A 12 -3.93 -0.68 13.65
CA ILE A 12 -4.23 -1.77 12.70
C ILE A 12 -4.48 -3.05 13.51
N ASN A 13 -5.51 -3.81 13.14
CA ASN A 13 -5.82 -5.11 13.72
C ASN A 13 -5.52 -6.25 12.74
N ASP A 14 -5.23 -7.44 13.26
CA ASP A 14 -4.93 -8.65 12.47
C ASP A 14 -6.01 -9.03 11.45
N SER A 15 -7.28 -8.69 11.75
CA SER A 15 -8.43 -8.96 10.89
C SER A 15 -8.71 -7.86 9.86
N ASP A 16 -7.99 -6.73 9.90
CA ASP A 16 -8.24 -5.65 8.96
C ASP A 16 -7.86 -6.10 7.55
N HIS A 17 -8.70 -5.69 6.59
CA HIS A 17 -8.50 -5.97 5.18
C HIS A 17 -7.64 -4.87 4.57
N LEU A 18 -6.65 -5.27 3.78
CA LEU A 18 -5.77 -4.38 3.03
C LEU A 18 -5.85 -4.69 1.55
N PHE A 19 -5.87 -3.64 0.75
CA PHE A 19 -5.99 -3.72 -0.69
C PHE A 19 -4.76 -3.12 -1.36
N ARG A 20 -4.42 -3.65 -2.52
CA ARG A 20 -3.37 -3.08 -3.36
C ARG A 20 -3.84 -3.03 -4.81
N TYR A 21 -4.04 -1.81 -5.29
CA TYR A 21 -4.29 -1.51 -6.69
C TYR A 21 -2.94 -1.44 -7.41
N MET A 22 -2.85 -2.06 -8.58
CA MET A 22 -1.61 -2.11 -9.35
C MET A 22 -1.88 -2.34 -10.83
N SER A 23 -0.87 -2.06 -11.64
CA SER A 23 -0.88 -2.44 -13.07
C SER A 23 -0.90 -3.95 -13.25
N LEU A 24 -1.39 -4.41 -14.41
CA LEU A 24 -1.33 -5.82 -14.79
C LEU A 24 0.09 -6.40 -14.69
N ALA A 25 1.11 -5.65 -15.14
CA ALA A 25 2.50 -6.10 -15.13
C ALA A 25 2.99 -6.39 -13.70
N GLN A 26 2.64 -5.53 -12.74
CA GLN A 26 2.96 -5.74 -11.33
C GLN A 26 2.25 -6.96 -10.76
N PHE A 27 0.95 -7.13 -11.08
CA PHE A 27 0.20 -8.31 -10.65
C PHE A 27 0.82 -9.61 -11.16
N ILE A 28 1.10 -9.71 -12.48
CA ILE A 28 1.76 -10.88 -13.07
C ILE A 28 3.12 -11.12 -12.40
N SER A 29 3.91 -10.07 -12.17
CA SER A 29 5.21 -10.19 -11.49
C SER A 29 5.08 -10.79 -10.09
N ILE A 30 4.08 -10.39 -9.29
CA ILE A 30 3.85 -10.95 -7.96
C ILE A 30 3.51 -12.44 -8.05
N ILE A 31 2.62 -12.82 -8.97
CA ILE A 31 2.14 -14.20 -9.11
C ILE A 31 3.24 -15.13 -9.65
N GLU A 32 3.94 -14.73 -10.72
CA GLU A 32 4.96 -15.57 -11.38
C GLU A 32 6.22 -15.70 -10.53
N ASN A 33 6.66 -14.60 -9.91
CA ASN A 33 7.88 -14.61 -9.10
C ASN A 33 7.63 -14.97 -7.64
N GLN A 34 6.36 -15.10 -7.23
CA GLN A 34 5.93 -15.38 -5.85
C GLN A 34 6.58 -14.43 -4.84
N LYS A 35 6.64 -13.14 -5.19
CA LYS A 35 7.37 -12.13 -4.44
C LYS A 35 6.61 -10.81 -4.35
N LEU A 36 6.64 -10.19 -3.17
CA LEU A 36 6.33 -8.78 -3.01
C LEU A 36 7.59 -7.96 -3.23
N TYR A 37 7.57 -7.09 -4.23
CA TYR A 37 8.65 -6.16 -4.51
C TYR A 37 8.40 -4.84 -3.78
N LEU A 38 9.38 -4.44 -2.97
CA LEU A 38 9.40 -3.20 -2.18
C LEU A 38 10.45 -2.26 -2.77
N LYS A 39 10.08 -1.01 -2.99
CA LYS A 39 10.94 0.04 -3.56
C LYS A 39 11.58 0.83 -2.42
N LYS A 40 12.85 1.19 -2.55
CA LYS A 40 13.54 2.09 -1.61
C LYS A 40 12.73 3.36 -1.40
N VAL A 41 12.52 3.74 -0.13
CA VAL A 41 11.64 4.86 0.24
C VAL A 41 12.13 6.17 -0.38
N LYS A 42 13.45 6.40 -0.41
CA LYS A 42 14.04 7.58 -1.08
C LYS A 42 13.85 7.63 -2.60
N LEU A 43 13.38 6.54 -3.22
CA LEU A 43 13.06 6.50 -4.65
C LEU A 43 11.54 6.62 -4.90
N TRP A 44 10.72 6.87 -3.87
CA TRP A 44 9.29 7.14 -4.04
C TRP A 44 9.05 8.50 -4.71
N ASP A 45 7.88 8.64 -5.35
CA ASP A 45 7.62 9.78 -6.23
C ASP A 45 7.20 11.05 -5.45
N ASP A 46 6.62 10.94 -4.25
CA ASP A 46 6.29 12.10 -3.42
C ASP A 46 7.53 12.53 -2.60
N PRO A 47 8.15 13.69 -2.89
CA PRO A 47 9.36 14.13 -2.20
C PRO A 47 9.13 14.45 -0.71
N TRP A 48 7.87 14.48 -0.25
CA TRP A 48 7.49 14.76 1.13
C TRP A 48 7.31 13.50 1.99
N GLU A 49 7.56 12.32 1.43
CA GLU A 49 7.61 11.05 2.15
C GLU A 49 8.99 10.91 2.81
N ALA A 50 9.02 10.75 4.14
CA ALA A 50 10.24 10.90 4.96
C ALA A 50 10.90 12.29 4.80
N PRO A 51 10.26 13.38 5.28
CA PRO A 51 10.73 14.76 5.12
C PRO A 51 11.91 15.12 6.03
N ASP A 52 12.50 14.14 6.74
CA ASP A 52 13.62 14.36 7.64
C ASP A 52 14.84 14.99 6.95
N ASP A 53 15.13 14.57 5.71
CA ASP A 53 16.20 15.15 4.88
C ASP A 53 15.95 16.60 4.48
N GLN A 54 14.71 17.09 4.59
CA GLN A 54 14.36 18.47 4.30
C GLN A 54 14.56 19.38 5.52
N LEU A 55 14.92 18.81 6.67
CA LEU A 55 15.15 19.56 7.91
C LEU A 55 16.64 19.57 8.23
N PRO A 56 17.29 20.74 8.25
CA PRO A 56 18.71 20.81 8.53
C PRO A 56 18.99 20.52 10.01
N LEU A 57 20.11 19.85 10.26
CA LEU A 57 20.72 19.79 11.58
C LEU A 57 21.52 21.06 11.85
N MET A 58 21.57 21.49 13.10
CA MET A 58 22.44 22.59 13.51
C MET A 58 23.88 22.08 13.63
N GLY A 59 24.76 22.52 12.72
CA GLY A 59 26.19 22.21 12.78
C GLY A 59 26.88 22.86 13.98
N LYS A 60 28.07 22.35 14.34
CA LYS A 60 28.88 22.88 15.47
C LYS A 60 29.20 24.37 15.36
N GLY A 61 29.23 24.92 14.15
CA GLY A 61 29.46 26.35 13.87
C GLY A 61 28.18 27.19 13.72
N GLY A 62 27.00 26.66 14.02
CA GLY A 62 25.72 27.36 13.86
C GLY A 62 25.16 27.39 12.44
N ASN A 63 25.82 26.76 11.47
CA ASN A 63 25.33 26.65 10.10
C ASN A 63 24.38 25.44 9.95
N PRO A 64 23.29 25.55 9.15
CA PRO A 64 22.42 24.43 8.83
C PRO A 64 23.15 23.42 7.94
N ILE A 65 23.07 22.13 8.30
CA ILE A 65 23.63 21.01 7.54
C ILE A 65 22.50 20.05 7.21
N PHE A 66 22.26 19.83 5.92
CA PHE A 66 21.34 18.81 5.46
C PHE A 66 22.07 17.46 5.42
N THR A 67 21.46 16.44 6.01
CA THR A 67 21.99 15.08 6.05
C THR A 67 20.93 14.13 5.58
N GLU A 68 21.32 13.12 4.82
CA GLU A 68 20.41 12.04 4.46
C GLU A 68 20.03 11.20 5.68
N SER A 69 18.77 10.81 5.72
CA SER A 69 18.21 9.91 6.70
C SER A 69 18.72 8.50 6.47
N LEU A 70 19.63 8.07 7.34
CA LEU A 70 20.15 6.71 7.32
C LEU A 70 19.03 5.67 7.35
N LEU A 71 17.95 5.92 8.09
CA LEU A 71 16.81 5.01 8.18
C LEU A 71 16.06 4.93 6.84
N ALA A 72 15.62 6.06 6.29
CA ALA A 72 14.86 6.05 5.04
C ALA A 72 15.71 5.63 3.83
N SER A 73 17.01 5.96 3.81
CA SER A 73 17.95 5.54 2.76
C SER A 73 18.27 4.04 2.80
N SER A 74 18.09 3.38 3.95
CA SER A 74 18.26 1.92 4.12
C SER A 74 16.93 1.15 4.19
N THR A 75 15.79 1.82 3.96
CA THR A 75 14.46 1.18 4.03
C THR A 75 13.84 1.04 2.65
N VAL A 76 13.28 -0.14 2.39
CA VAL A 76 12.38 -0.39 1.26
C VAL A 76 10.95 -0.51 1.76
N GLY A 77 9.97 -0.15 0.94
CA GLY A 77 8.57 -0.30 1.30
C GLY A 77 7.61 -0.53 0.15
N GLN A 78 6.38 -0.86 0.52
CA GLN A 78 5.25 -1.06 -0.37
C GLN A 78 3.96 -0.56 0.30
N CYS A 79 3.18 0.21 -0.46
CA CYS A 79 1.95 0.84 0.00
C CYS A 79 0.74 -0.08 -0.22
N TRP A 80 -0.15 -0.11 0.76
CA TRP A 80 -1.44 -0.77 0.78
C TRP A 80 -2.50 0.25 1.19
N THR A 81 -3.77 0.00 0.93
CA THR A 81 -4.88 0.89 1.30
C THR A 81 -5.95 0.13 2.08
N CYS A 82 -6.69 0.86 2.93
CA CYS A 82 -7.94 0.35 3.51
C CYS A 82 -9.17 0.70 2.65
N GLU A 83 -9.02 1.44 1.54
CA GLU A 83 -10.12 1.79 0.64
C GLU A 83 -10.40 0.67 -0.38
N LYS A 84 -11.43 -0.12 -0.09
CA LYS A 84 -11.95 -1.11 -1.05
C LYS A 84 -12.72 -0.42 -2.17
N ASP A 85 -12.46 -0.88 -3.39
CA ASP A 85 -13.20 -0.53 -4.60
C ASP A 85 -13.47 0.97 -4.81
N SER A 86 -12.42 1.79 -4.70
CA SER A 86 -12.48 3.25 -4.79
C SER A 86 -12.21 3.74 -6.21
N ASP A 87 -13.11 4.57 -6.75
CA ASP A 87 -12.94 5.19 -8.07
C ASP A 87 -11.62 5.97 -8.18
N ALA A 88 -11.27 6.75 -7.15
CA ALA A 88 -10.02 7.50 -7.12
C ALA A 88 -8.80 6.57 -7.22
N MET A 89 -8.80 5.45 -6.49
CA MET A 89 -7.72 4.47 -6.53
C MET A 89 -7.62 3.79 -7.89
N TRP A 90 -8.75 3.42 -8.51
CA TRP A 90 -8.77 2.90 -9.88
C TRP A 90 -8.18 3.91 -10.87
N ARG A 91 -8.55 5.19 -10.79
CA ARG A 91 -8.01 6.22 -11.70
C ARG A 91 -6.50 6.41 -11.56
N ILE A 92 -5.98 6.36 -10.33
CA ILE A 92 -4.55 6.58 -10.03
C ILE A 92 -3.70 5.39 -10.47
N TYR A 93 -4.11 4.17 -10.10
CA TYR A 93 -3.28 2.96 -10.26
C TYR A 93 -3.62 2.11 -11.50
N SER A 94 -4.71 2.46 -12.20
CA SER A 94 -5.20 1.79 -13.42
C SER A 94 -5.63 2.84 -14.47
N PRO A 95 -4.71 3.68 -14.96
CA PRO A 95 -5.05 4.71 -15.95
C PRO A 95 -5.53 4.12 -17.28
N ASP A 96 -5.09 2.90 -17.60
CA ASP A 96 -5.42 2.13 -18.82
C ASP A 96 -6.65 1.22 -18.67
N CYS A 97 -7.34 1.26 -17.51
CA CYS A 97 -8.49 0.41 -17.18
C CYS A 97 -8.17 -1.10 -17.11
N GLN A 98 -6.88 -1.49 -17.03
CA GLN A 98 -6.43 -2.89 -16.96
C GLN A 98 -5.76 -3.23 -15.64
N GLY A 99 -5.92 -2.38 -14.63
CA GLY A 99 -5.40 -2.62 -13.30
C GLY A 99 -6.15 -3.71 -12.54
N VAL A 100 -5.45 -4.21 -11.54
CA VAL A 100 -5.88 -5.29 -10.66
C VAL A 100 -5.78 -4.79 -9.23
N MET A 101 -6.82 -5.03 -8.44
CA MET A 101 -6.78 -4.89 -6.99
C MET A 101 -6.68 -6.28 -6.38
N ILE A 102 -5.64 -6.52 -5.58
CA ILE A 102 -5.58 -7.70 -4.71
C ILE A 102 -6.00 -7.31 -3.30
N GLU A 103 -6.65 -8.23 -2.62
CA GLU A 103 -7.02 -8.13 -1.20
C GLU A 103 -6.19 -9.10 -0.38
N THR A 104 -5.85 -8.68 0.84
CA THR A 104 -5.27 -9.53 1.88
C THR A 104 -5.80 -9.10 3.25
N VAL A 105 -5.42 -9.83 4.29
CA VAL A 105 -5.70 -9.47 5.69
C VAL A 105 -4.38 -9.28 6.44
N VAL A 106 -4.35 -8.36 7.40
CA VAL A 106 -3.13 -7.96 8.12
C VAL A 106 -2.33 -9.15 8.66
N LYS A 107 -3.00 -10.14 9.26
CA LYS A 107 -2.32 -11.35 9.76
C LYS A 107 -1.51 -12.10 8.70
N ASN A 108 -1.86 -12.01 7.42
CA ASN A 108 -1.15 -12.69 6.33
C ASN A 108 0.24 -12.09 6.08
N PHE A 109 0.54 -10.87 6.54
CA PHE A 109 1.89 -10.31 6.44
C PHE A 109 2.92 -11.09 7.27
N THR A 110 2.46 -11.87 8.26
CA THR A 110 3.33 -12.79 9.00
C THR A 110 3.86 -13.97 8.17
N SER A 111 3.20 -14.31 7.05
CA SER A 111 3.62 -15.41 6.18
C SER A 111 4.70 -15.02 5.16
N ILE A 112 5.03 -13.72 5.06
CA ILE A 112 6.10 -13.23 4.20
C ILE A 112 7.44 -13.75 4.73
N GLU A 113 8.19 -14.45 3.88
CA GLU A 113 9.45 -15.06 4.29
C GLU A 113 10.57 -14.02 4.40
N ASN A 114 11.54 -14.31 5.27
CA ASN A 114 12.77 -13.52 5.41
C ASN A 114 12.56 -12.03 5.77
N LEU A 115 11.40 -11.66 6.32
CA LEU A 115 11.23 -10.35 6.95
C LEU A 115 12.09 -10.25 8.23
N ARG A 116 12.89 -9.20 8.31
CA ARG A 116 13.67 -8.75 9.46
C ARG A 116 13.39 -7.27 9.62
N HIS A 117 13.21 -6.80 10.85
CA HIS A 117 13.01 -5.37 11.14
C HIS A 117 11.93 -4.72 10.24
N ALA A 118 10.83 -5.45 10.03
CA ALA A 118 9.71 -4.97 9.24
C ALA A 118 8.70 -4.21 10.11
N SER A 119 7.98 -3.28 9.50
CA SER A 119 6.82 -2.64 10.10
C SER A 119 5.67 -2.58 9.12
N LEU A 120 4.46 -2.86 9.61
CA LEU A 120 3.22 -2.55 8.92
C LEU A 120 2.59 -1.34 9.63
N ALA A 121 2.75 -0.16 9.04
CA ALA A 121 2.43 1.11 9.68
C ALA A 121 1.32 1.85 8.92
N LYS A 122 0.25 2.20 9.63
CA LYS A 122 -0.80 3.09 9.12
C LYS A 122 -0.22 4.49 8.93
N VAL A 123 -0.49 5.11 7.79
CA VAL A 123 0.03 6.46 7.54
C VAL A 123 -0.64 7.48 8.46
N ILE A 124 0.17 8.40 9.01
CA ILE A 124 -0.27 9.57 9.77
C ILE A 124 -0.24 10.77 8.82
N TYR A 125 -1.42 11.35 8.61
CA TYR A 125 -1.56 12.49 7.71
C TYR A 125 -1.24 13.82 8.41
N TYR A 126 -0.50 14.67 7.72
CA TYR A 126 -0.09 15.98 8.21
C TYR A 126 -0.25 17.08 7.16
N ASN A 127 -0.24 18.32 7.64
CA ASN A 127 -0.09 19.54 6.87
C ASN A 127 0.99 20.41 7.53
N LYS A 128 1.33 21.55 6.90
CA LYS A 128 2.40 22.42 7.41
C LYS A 128 2.15 22.92 8.84
N SER A 129 0.90 23.16 9.22
CA SER A 129 0.56 23.69 10.56
C SER A 129 0.68 22.65 11.68
N ASN A 130 0.52 21.35 11.40
CA ASN A 130 0.55 20.30 12.41
C ASN A 130 1.73 19.31 12.28
N TYR A 131 2.67 19.56 11.36
CA TYR A 131 3.81 18.66 11.12
C TYR A 131 4.57 18.30 12.41
N ILE A 132 4.91 19.29 13.25
CA ILE A 132 5.65 19.07 14.49
C ILE A 132 4.85 18.20 15.47
N GLU A 133 3.55 18.46 15.61
CA GLU A 133 2.65 17.66 16.43
C GLU A 133 2.63 16.19 15.96
N LYS A 134 2.47 15.97 14.65
CA LYS A 134 2.46 14.62 14.06
C LYS A 134 3.79 13.90 14.18
N ARG A 135 4.90 14.62 14.13
CA ARG A 135 6.22 14.07 14.41
C ARG A 135 6.35 13.60 15.87
N TYR A 136 5.84 14.38 16.81
CA TYR A 136 5.80 13.98 18.22
C TYR A 136 4.85 12.80 18.46
N GLU A 137 3.72 12.72 17.75
CA GLU A 137 2.82 11.57 17.78
C GLU A 137 3.57 10.27 17.41
N ILE A 138 4.37 10.29 16.34
CA ILE A 138 5.22 9.16 15.93
C ILE A 138 6.29 8.87 16.98
N ALA A 139 7.05 9.89 17.40
CA ALA A 139 8.17 9.70 18.33
C ALA A 139 7.73 9.13 19.69
N ASN A 140 6.53 9.47 20.15
CA ASN A 140 5.96 8.98 21.40
C ASN A 140 5.21 7.64 21.25
N ASN A 141 5.01 7.14 20.04
CA ASN A 141 4.31 5.90 19.77
C ASN A 141 5.28 4.80 19.32
N HIS A 142 5.67 3.94 20.27
CA HIS A 142 6.62 2.85 20.03
C HIS A 142 6.20 1.87 18.92
N SER A 143 4.91 1.81 18.56
CA SER A 143 4.46 0.98 17.45
C SER A 143 4.97 1.46 16.07
N TYR A 144 5.49 2.69 15.99
CA TYR A 144 6.08 3.28 14.79
C TYR A 144 7.62 3.25 14.77
N THR A 145 8.27 2.51 15.69
CA THR A 145 9.75 2.58 15.87
C THR A 145 10.56 2.31 14.60
N PHE A 146 10.11 1.41 13.71
CA PHE A 146 10.79 1.11 12.43
C PHE A 146 10.22 1.88 11.23
N ALA A 147 9.14 2.63 11.43
CA ALA A 147 8.56 3.48 10.39
C ALA A 147 9.08 4.92 10.49
N GLY A 148 9.13 5.48 11.71
CA GLY A 148 9.55 6.86 11.93
C GLY A 148 8.79 7.85 11.03
N ASP A 149 9.50 8.86 10.52
CA ASP A 149 8.94 9.86 9.61
C ASP A 149 8.48 9.28 8.26
N MET A 150 8.86 8.03 7.92
CA MET A 150 8.32 7.32 6.76
C MET A 150 6.85 6.93 6.93
N ALA A 151 6.25 7.09 8.11
CA ALA A 151 4.80 6.97 8.30
C ALA A 151 4.04 8.27 8.01
N LEU A 152 4.73 9.41 7.80
CA LEU A 152 4.09 10.68 7.50
C LEU A 152 3.74 10.78 6.01
N LYS A 153 2.53 11.29 5.73
CA LYS A 153 2.11 11.69 4.38
C LYS A 153 1.28 12.96 4.44
N ARG A 154 1.30 13.76 3.37
CA ARG A 154 0.52 14.99 3.32
C ARG A 154 -0.98 14.69 3.25
N GLU A 155 -1.81 15.52 3.89
CA GLU A 155 -3.27 15.41 3.91
C GLU A 155 -3.93 15.36 2.51
N ALA A 156 -3.26 15.89 1.48
CA ALA A 156 -3.72 15.80 0.09
C ALA A 156 -3.94 14.34 -0.38
N PHE A 157 -3.24 13.38 0.24
CA PHE A 157 -3.31 11.94 -0.07
C PHE A 157 -4.20 11.17 0.91
N LYS A 158 -4.95 11.85 1.79
CA LYS A 158 -5.80 11.19 2.80
C LYS A 158 -6.82 10.21 2.22
N HIS A 159 -7.25 10.45 0.99
CA HIS A 159 -8.15 9.59 0.23
C HIS A 159 -7.57 8.20 -0.06
N GLU A 160 -6.25 8.00 0.04
CA GLU A 160 -5.62 6.68 -0.12
C GLU A 160 -5.71 5.81 1.12
N ASN A 161 -6.01 6.36 2.30
CA ASN A 161 -6.13 5.63 3.58
C ASN A 161 -5.01 4.58 3.80
N GLU A 162 -3.78 4.99 3.51
CA GLU A 162 -2.63 4.13 3.29
C GLU A 162 -2.10 3.41 4.54
N VAL A 163 -1.57 2.21 4.32
CA VAL A 163 -0.76 1.40 5.22
C VAL A 163 0.53 1.02 4.48
N ARG A 164 1.69 1.15 5.13
CA ARG A 164 3.01 0.86 4.55
C ARG A 164 3.58 -0.40 5.16
N LEU A 165 3.96 -1.36 4.32
CA LEU A 165 4.95 -2.36 4.70
C LEU A 165 6.33 -1.75 4.47
N LEU A 166 7.11 -1.62 5.53
CA LEU A 166 8.47 -1.05 5.53
C LEU A 166 9.44 -2.11 6.04
N VAL A 167 10.61 -2.23 5.40
CA VAL A 167 11.65 -3.19 5.78
C VAL A 167 13.00 -2.49 5.80
N CYS A 168 13.61 -2.42 6.98
CA CYS A 168 14.96 -1.87 7.16
C CYS A 168 16.01 -2.91 6.72
N LEU A 169 16.85 -2.53 5.76
CA LEU A 169 17.84 -3.43 5.15
C LEU A 169 19.17 -3.50 5.91
N GLN A 170 19.36 -2.75 7.00
CA GLN A 170 20.65 -2.69 7.73
C GLN A 170 21.11 -4.07 8.25
N ASP A 171 20.16 -4.94 8.59
CA ASP A 171 20.42 -6.30 9.09
C ASP A 171 20.40 -7.37 7.98
N TYR A 172 20.48 -6.96 6.71
CA TYR A 172 20.56 -7.83 5.53
C TYR A 172 21.97 -7.81 4.92
N HIS A 173 22.95 -8.28 5.69
CA HIS A 173 24.36 -8.29 5.29
C HIS A 173 24.62 -9.10 4.00
N GLU A 174 23.75 -10.05 3.66
CA GLU A 174 23.83 -10.84 2.43
C GLU A 174 23.53 -10.05 1.14
N LEU A 175 22.88 -8.88 1.25
CA LEU A 175 22.47 -8.10 0.08
C LEU A 175 23.61 -7.22 -0.49
N GLY A 176 24.77 -7.17 0.18
CA GLY A 176 25.89 -6.33 -0.22
C GLY A 176 25.65 -4.86 0.12
N ASP A 177 25.90 -3.96 -0.83
CA ASP A 177 25.72 -2.52 -0.62
C ASP A 177 24.24 -2.12 -0.66
N ILE A 178 23.60 -2.14 0.51
CA ILE A 178 22.18 -1.81 0.67
C ILE A 178 21.82 -0.40 0.20
N TRP A 179 22.79 0.52 0.12
CA TRP A 179 22.57 1.91 -0.29
C TRP A 179 22.32 2.03 -1.79
N GLU A 180 22.79 1.07 -2.60
CA GLU A 180 22.62 1.05 -4.05
C GLU A 180 21.43 0.20 -4.52
N ILE A 181 20.77 -0.55 -3.63
CA ILE A 181 19.67 -1.45 -4.01
C ILE A 181 18.36 -0.66 -4.16
N PRO A 182 17.76 -0.58 -5.37
CA PRO A 182 16.55 0.23 -5.56
C PRO A 182 15.27 -0.53 -5.18
N VAL A 183 15.27 -1.86 -5.31
CA VAL A 183 14.11 -2.73 -5.12
C VAL A 183 14.56 -4.07 -4.53
N VAL A 184 13.82 -4.58 -3.54
CA VAL A 184 14.02 -5.91 -2.96
C VAL A 184 12.73 -6.71 -3.05
N GLY A 185 12.83 -7.99 -3.41
CA GLY A 185 11.69 -8.92 -3.45
C GLY A 185 11.70 -9.86 -2.24
N PHE A 186 10.56 -9.97 -1.56
CA PHE A 186 10.34 -10.88 -0.44
C PHE A 186 9.38 -12.00 -0.84
N ASN A 187 9.73 -13.25 -0.55
CA ASN A 187 8.91 -14.39 -0.97
C ASN A 187 7.58 -14.41 -0.23
N ILE A 188 6.53 -14.80 -0.95
CA ILE A 188 5.20 -15.08 -0.43
C ILE A 188 4.65 -16.34 -1.11
N ASP A 189 3.68 -17.01 -0.48
CA ASP A 189 2.78 -17.91 -1.21
C ASP A 189 1.53 -17.12 -1.63
N PRO A 190 1.36 -16.76 -2.92
CA PRO A 190 0.21 -15.98 -3.36
C PRO A 190 -1.14 -16.64 -3.03
N LYS A 191 -1.20 -17.98 -2.95
CA LYS A 191 -2.44 -18.72 -2.68
C LYS A 191 -2.91 -18.55 -1.23
N GLN A 192 -1.98 -18.27 -0.31
CA GLN A 192 -2.28 -18.00 1.09
C GLN A 192 -2.37 -16.50 1.37
N PHE A 193 -1.50 -15.72 0.72
CA PHE A 193 -1.40 -14.29 0.96
C PHE A 193 -2.59 -13.53 0.39
N ILE A 194 -3.05 -13.85 -0.82
CA ILE A 194 -4.13 -13.14 -1.52
C ILE A 194 -5.49 -13.78 -1.19
N THR A 195 -6.40 -12.98 -0.64
CA THR A 195 -7.75 -13.43 -0.24
C THR A 195 -8.81 -13.15 -1.30
N SER A 196 -8.63 -12.15 -2.16
CA SER A 196 -9.49 -11.88 -3.31
C SER A 196 -8.73 -11.10 -4.40
N ILE A 197 -9.22 -11.18 -5.64
CA ILE A 197 -8.72 -10.44 -6.80
C ILE A 197 -9.91 -9.75 -7.46
N THR A 198 -9.81 -8.43 -7.64
CA THR A 198 -10.82 -7.62 -8.30
C THR A 198 -10.20 -6.90 -9.50
N PHE A 199 -10.87 -6.92 -10.64
CA PHE A 199 -10.47 -6.16 -11.83
C PHE A 199 -11.19 -4.82 -11.90
N ASP A 200 -10.55 -3.85 -12.54
CA ASP A 200 -11.09 -2.49 -12.72
C ASP A 200 -12.54 -2.53 -13.26
N PRO A 201 -13.47 -1.72 -12.71
CA PRO A 201 -14.86 -1.69 -13.18
C PRO A 201 -15.01 -1.25 -14.65
N ARG A 202 -13.99 -0.57 -15.19
CA ARG A 202 -13.92 -0.09 -16.58
C ARG A 202 -13.28 -1.10 -17.53
N ALA A 203 -12.73 -2.21 -17.02
CA ALA A 203 -12.08 -3.20 -17.85
C ALA A 203 -13.06 -3.81 -18.85
N GLU A 204 -12.57 -4.12 -20.06
CA GLU A 204 -13.35 -4.85 -21.06
C GLU A 204 -13.57 -6.31 -20.63
N ASP A 205 -14.68 -6.91 -21.03
CA ASP A 205 -15.04 -8.26 -20.56
C ASP A 205 -14.05 -9.32 -21.05
N TRP A 206 -13.52 -9.19 -22.29
CA TRP A 206 -12.49 -10.09 -22.80
C TRP A 206 -11.23 -10.10 -21.92
N PHE A 207 -10.88 -8.94 -21.35
CA PHE A 207 -9.73 -8.80 -20.45
C PHE A 207 -9.99 -9.54 -19.15
N VAL A 208 -11.16 -9.29 -18.54
CA VAL A 208 -11.59 -9.95 -17.30
C VAL A 208 -11.63 -11.47 -17.48
N GLU A 209 -12.20 -11.97 -18.57
CA GLU A 209 -12.25 -13.40 -18.87
C GLU A 209 -10.87 -14.01 -19.04
N THR A 210 -9.96 -13.32 -19.73
CA THR A 210 -8.57 -13.75 -19.92
C THR A 210 -7.85 -13.82 -18.57
N MET A 211 -8.01 -12.80 -17.74
CA MET A 211 -7.36 -12.76 -16.43
C MET A 211 -7.93 -13.80 -15.45
N LYS A 212 -9.23 -14.08 -15.50
CA LYS A 212 -9.82 -15.20 -14.75
C LYS A 212 -9.18 -16.54 -15.15
N LYS A 213 -9.02 -16.79 -16.46
CA LYS A 213 -8.33 -18.00 -16.97
C LYS A 213 -6.87 -18.05 -16.50
N TYR A 214 -6.17 -16.91 -16.51
CA TYR A 214 -4.82 -16.82 -15.97
C TYR A 214 -4.77 -17.19 -14.48
N CYS A 215 -5.60 -16.57 -13.63
CA CYS A 215 -5.66 -16.89 -12.19
C CYS A 215 -5.98 -18.38 -11.94
N MET A 216 -6.91 -18.95 -12.71
CA MET A 216 -7.23 -20.39 -12.65
C MET A 216 -6.03 -21.26 -13.02
N SER A 217 -5.28 -20.90 -14.07
CA SER A 217 -4.08 -21.65 -14.48
C SER A 217 -2.98 -21.65 -13.42
N LYS A 218 -2.94 -20.59 -12.60
CA LYS A 218 -2.02 -20.44 -11.46
C LYS A 218 -2.56 -21.05 -10.16
N GLN A 219 -3.76 -21.63 -10.20
CA GLN A 219 -4.43 -22.28 -9.07
C GLN A 219 -4.56 -21.32 -7.87
N LEU A 220 -4.92 -20.06 -8.13
CA LEU A 220 -5.23 -19.10 -7.07
C LEU A 220 -6.61 -19.44 -6.49
N ASN A 221 -6.65 -19.75 -5.20
CA ASN A 221 -7.83 -20.24 -4.49
C ASN A 221 -8.63 -19.09 -3.85
N CYS A 222 -8.91 -18.04 -4.61
CA CYS A 222 -9.63 -16.87 -4.11
C CYS A 222 -10.69 -16.37 -5.11
N PRO A 223 -11.74 -15.68 -4.63
CA PRO A 223 -12.68 -14.98 -5.50
C PRO A 223 -11.93 -14.07 -6.46
N THR A 224 -12.24 -14.22 -7.76
CA THR A 224 -11.64 -13.43 -8.84
C THR A 224 -12.77 -12.85 -9.69
N GLU A 225 -13.00 -11.55 -9.59
CA GLU A 225 -14.17 -10.89 -10.19
C GLU A 225 -13.88 -9.49 -10.73
N LYS A 226 -14.79 -8.95 -11.53
CA LYS A 226 -14.77 -7.55 -11.94
C LYS A 226 -15.46 -6.74 -10.86
N SER A 227 -14.95 -5.56 -10.54
CA SER A 227 -15.62 -4.61 -9.64
C SER A 227 -17.03 -4.32 -10.14
N THR A 228 -17.99 -4.28 -9.20
CA THR A 228 -19.38 -3.91 -9.46
C THR A 228 -19.63 -2.41 -9.33
N LEU A 229 -18.59 -1.60 -9.07
CA LEU A 229 -18.70 -0.17 -8.81
C LEU A 229 -19.50 0.59 -9.90
N TYR A 230 -19.39 0.17 -11.15
CA TYR A 230 -20.08 0.78 -12.30
C TYR A 230 -21.23 -0.06 -12.86
N THR A 231 -21.62 -1.13 -12.15
CA THR A 231 -22.80 -1.92 -12.52
C THR A 231 -24.06 -1.05 -12.40
N LYS A 232 -24.93 -1.10 -13.42
CA LYS A 232 -26.21 -0.39 -13.43
C LYS A 232 -27.32 -1.30 -12.93
N ASP A 233 -27.41 -1.49 -11.63
CA ASP A 233 -28.37 -2.38 -10.96
C ASP A 233 -29.29 -1.62 -9.99
N LEU A 234 -29.46 -0.30 -10.17
CA LEU A 234 -30.22 0.54 -9.25
C LEU A 234 -31.67 0.05 -9.11
N PHE A 235 -32.29 -0.42 -10.20
CA PHE A 235 -33.65 -0.95 -10.12
C PHE A 235 -33.67 -2.30 -9.41
N GLU A 236 -32.79 -3.22 -9.78
CA GLU A 236 -32.69 -4.57 -9.20
C GLU A 236 -32.40 -4.52 -7.69
N SER A 237 -31.57 -3.56 -7.25
CA SER A 237 -31.18 -3.40 -5.85
C SER A 237 -32.20 -2.65 -5.00
N THR A 238 -32.98 -1.71 -5.57
CA THR A 238 -33.86 -0.83 -4.79
C THR A 238 -35.35 -1.05 -5.04
N SER A 239 -35.71 -1.70 -6.16
CA SER A 239 -37.09 -1.77 -6.68
C SER A 239 -37.79 -0.42 -6.83
N ILE A 240 -37.04 0.69 -6.95
CA ILE A 240 -37.59 2.05 -7.09
C ILE A 240 -38.11 2.24 -8.53
N ILE A 241 -39.39 2.62 -8.63
CA ILE A 241 -40.05 2.94 -9.90
C ILE A 241 -40.42 4.41 -9.92
N ARG A 242 -40.18 5.08 -11.06
CA ARG A 242 -40.62 6.46 -11.30
C ARG A 242 -41.99 6.45 -11.96
N LYS A 243 -42.96 7.15 -11.37
CA LYS A 243 -44.29 7.39 -11.96
C LYS A 243 -44.43 8.86 -12.32
N TYR A 244 -44.94 9.14 -13.52
CA TYR A 244 -45.29 10.50 -13.94
C TYR A 244 -46.78 10.73 -13.73
N GLU A 245 -47.14 11.86 -13.11
CA GLU A 245 -48.53 12.30 -12.96
C GLU A 245 -48.74 13.59 -13.75
N THR A 246 -49.76 13.59 -14.60
CA THR A 246 -50.08 14.78 -15.40
C THR A 246 -50.85 15.76 -14.53
N VAL A 247 -50.25 16.91 -14.20
CA VAL A 247 -50.93 17.99 -13.48
C VAL A 247 -51.72 18.81 -14.50
N LYS A 248 -53.06 18.81 -14.39
CA LYS A 248 -53.89 19.74 -15.17
C LYS A 248 -53.64 21.16 -14.63
N LYS A 249 -53.24 22.08 -15.52
CA LYS A 249 -53.21 23.53 -15.25
C LYS A 249 -54.62 24.07 -15.09
#